data_AF-A0A4U2DXI5-F1
#
_entry.id   AF-A0A4U2DXI5-F1
#
_cell.length_a   1.000
_cell.length_b   1.000
_cell.length_c   1.000
_cell.angle_alpha   90.00
_cell.angle_beta   90.00
_cell.angle_gamma   90.00
#
_symmetry.space_group_name_H-M   'P 1'
#
loop_
_entity.id
_entity.type
_entity.pdbx_description
1 polymer ?
#
loop_
_entity_poly.entity_id
_entity_poly.type
_entity_poly.pdbx_seq_one_letter_code
_entity_poly.pdbx_strand_id
1 'polypeptide(L)'
;VQTLSLVVALSMFLTPGLFILFDKVILPRYEQKSNDREEDKIEEKGTVIIAGIGRFGQIVNRLLVSNDVNTVVLDHQANQVDLLRSINIKSYFGDATRHDLLHTAGIEEAAMLVVAI
;
A
#
# COMPACT_ATOMS: atom_id res chain seq x y z
N VAL A 1 25.68 -18.52 33.56
CA VAL A 1 24.26 -18.64 33.10
C VAL A 1 23.36 -17.55 33.65
N GLN A 2 23.38 -17.25 34.95
CA GLN A 2 22.52 -16.20 35.56
C GLN A 2 22.72 -14.79 34.95
N THR A 3 23.97 -14.41 34.63
CA THR A 3 24.28 -13.11 34.02
C THR A 3 23.67 -12.94 32.62
N LEU A 4 23.61 -14.02 31.84
CA LEU A 4 23.02 -14.00 30.49
C LEU A 4 21.50 -13.87 30.55
N SER A 5 20.84 -14.57 31.48
CA SER A 5 19.39 -14.46 31.68
C SER A 5 18.97 -13.07 32.14
N LEU A 6 19.79 -12.41 32.97
CA LEU A 6 19.53 -11.03 33.41
C LEU A 6 19.63 -10.03 32.24
N VAL A 7 20.64 -10.19 31.39
CA VAL A 7 20.79 -9.35 30.18
C VAL A 7 19.60 -9.52 29.24
N VAL A 8 19.10 -10.75 29.06
CA VAL A 8 17.93 -11.03 28.24
C VAL A 8 16.64 -10.46 28.85
N ALA A 9 16.44 -10.61 30.16
CA ALA A 9 15.27 -10.06 30.83
C ALA A 9 15.24 -8.52 30.75
N LEU A 10 16.41 -7.88 30.93
CA LEU A 10 16.55 -6.42 30.80
C LEU A 10 16.31 -5.95 29.36
N SER A 11 16.82 -6.66 28.34
CA SER A 11 16.58 -6.26 26.95
C SER A 11 15.10 -6.39 26.58
N MET A 12 14.45 -7.50 26.93
CA MET A 12 13.02 -7.71 26.68
C MET A 12 12.14 -6.69 27.41
N PHE A 13 12.55 -6.23 28.60
CA PHE A 13 11.84 -5.16 29.33
C PHE A 13 12.08 -3.78 28.71
N LEU A 14 13.29 -3.50 28.22
CA LEU A 14 13.65 -2.21 27.65
C LEU A 14 13.00 -1.98 26.28
N THR A 15 12.88 -3.02 25.45
CA THR A 15 12.32 -2.94 24.10
C THR A 15 10.93 -2.28 24.03
N PRO A 16 9.89 -2.70 24.78
CA PRO A 16 8.59 -2.04 24.71
C PRO A 16 8.64 -0.57 25.16
N GLY A 17 9.50 -0.24 26.14
CA GLY A 17 9.71 1.15 26.56
C GLY A 17 10.30 2.02 25.44
N LEU A 18 11.26 1.48 24.69
CA LEU A 18 11.85 2.16 23.53
C LEU A 18 10.83 2.33 22.39
N PHE A 19 9.97 1.35 22.14
CA PHE A 19 8.89 1.45 21.15
C PHE A 19 7.89 2.57 21.51
N ILE A 20 7.46 2.65 22.77
CA ILE A 20 6.55 3.72 23.22
C ILE A 20 7.20 5.10 23.08
N LEU A 21 8.50 5.21 23.39
CA LEU A 21 9.25 6.46 23.24
C LEU A 21 9.39 6.85 21.75
N PHE A 22 9.65 5.88 20.88
CA PHE A 22 9.71 6.08 19.44
C PHE A 22 8.38 6.62 18.90
N ASP A 23 7.27 5.95 19.21
CA ASP A 23 5.93 6.35 18.74
C ASP A 23 5.47 7.70 19.29
N LYS A 24 5.78 8.01 20.55
CA LYS A 24 5.29 9.25 21.19
C LYS A 24 6.20 10.46 21.02
N VAL A 25 7.49 10.28 20.77
CA VAL A 25 8.46 11.39 20.77
C VAL A 25 9.18 11.53 19.44
N ILE A 26 9.55 10.41 18.80
CA ILE A 26 10.33 10.44 17.56
C ILE A 26 9.39 10.58 16.36
N LEU A 27 8.35 9.74 16.29
CA LEU A 27 7.38 9.73 15.20
C LEU A 27 6.66 11.08 15.02
N PRO A 28 6.10 11.72 16.06
CA PRO A 28 5.36 12.98 15.88
C PRO A 28 6.27 14.14 15.49
N ARG A 29 7.56 14.07 15.88
CA ARG A 29 8.57 15.09 15.58
C ARG A 29 9.14 14.93 14.18
N TYR A 30 9.00 13.74 13.58
CA TYR A 30 9.30 13.46 12.18
C TYR A 30 8.09 13.75 11.28
N GLU A 31 6.87 13.45 11.73
CA GLU A 31 5.62 13.78 11.04
C GLU A 31 5.30 15.29 11.04
N GLN A 32 5.75 16.04 12.06
CA GLN A 32 5.64 17.51 12.07
C GLN A 32 6.43 18.23 10.97
N LYS A 33 7.25 17.52 10.18
CA LYS A 33 7.89 18.06 8.97
C LYS A 33 7.15 17.74 7.66
N SER A 34 5.97 17.08 7.71
CA SER A 34 5.24 16.66 6.50
C SER A 34 3.76 17.08 6.43
N ASN A 35 3.28 17.96 7.31
CA ASN A 35 1.86 18.35 7.35
C ASN A 35 1.63 19.86 7.14
N ASP A 36 2.15 20.40 6.05
CA ASP A 36 1.70 21.71 5.54
C ASP A 36 1.56 21.66 4.01
N ARG A 37 0.84 20.65 3.52
CA ARG A 37 0.49 20.52 2.11
C ARG A 37 -1.03 20.42 2.02
N GLU A 38 -1.64 21.32 1.27
CA GLU A 38 -3.07 21.28 0.98
C GLU A 38 -3.46 19.91 0.42
N GLU A 39 -4.68 19.45 0.75
CA GLU A 39 -5.23 18.19 0.25
C GLU A 39 -5.17 18.17 -1.29
N ASP A 40 -4.42 17.22 -1.84
CA ASP A 40 -4.36 17.02 -3.30
C ASP A 40 -5.75 16.64 -3.82
N LYS A 41 -6.25 17.41 -4.80
CA LYS A 41 -7.45 17.05 -5.55
C LYS A 41 -7.15 15.83 -6.44
N ILE A 42 -7.95 14.78 -6.26
CA ILE A 42 -7.93 13.59 -7.11
C ILE A 42 -8.58 13.94 -8.46
N GLU A 43 -7.78 14.24 -9.48
CA GLU A 43 -8.29 14.60 -10.83
C GLU A 43 -8.23 13.46 -11.87
N GLU A 44 -7.56 12.34 -11.59
CA GLU A 44 -7.38 11.27 -12.59
C GLU A 44 -8.19 10.00 -12.29
N LYS A 45 -9.25 9.82 -13.09
CA LYS A 45 -10.11 8.63 -13.15
C LYS A 45 -9.36 7.48 -13.83
N GLY A 46 -9.35 6.30 -13.20
CA GLY A 46 -8.59 5.12 -13.64
C GLY A 46 -9.15 4.48 -14.91
N THR A 47 -8.35 4.40 -15.97
CA THR A 47 -8.82 3.98 -17.31
C THR A 47 -9.03 2.47 -17.42
N VAL A 48 -8.30 1.64 -16.65
CA VAL A 48 -8.49 0.18 -16.60
C VAL A 48 -8.26 -0.35 -15.18
N ILE A 49 -9.19 -1.15 -14.66
CA ILE A 49 -9.05 -1.84 -13.37
C ILE A 49 -8.47 -3.24 -13.60
N ILE A 50 -7.47 -3.63 -12.80
CA ILE A 50 -6.85 -4.96 -12.84
C ILE A 50 -7.04 -5.62 -11.48
N ALA A 51 -7.82 -6.70 -11.44
CA ALA A 51 -8.03 -7.53 -10.26
C ALA A 51 -7.06 -8.72 -10.27
N GLY A 52 -6.02 -8.66 -9.45
CA GLY A 52 -4.98 -9.66 -9.33
C GLY A 52 -3.65 -9.22 -9.94
N ILE A 53 -2.58 -9.28 -9.14
CA ILE A 53 -1.20 -8.96 -9.52
C ILE A 53 -0.29 -10.18 -9.54
N GLY A 54 -0.83 -11.31 -9.97
CA GLY A 54 -0.01 -12.43 -10.38
C GLY A 54 0.86 -12.10 -11.60
N ARG A 55 1.62 -13.09 -12.07
CA ARG A 55 2.46 -12.98 -13.28
C ARG A 55 1.70 -12.44 -14.49
N PHE A 56 0.43 -12.83 -14.64
CA PHE A 56 -0.41 -12.36 -15.75
C PHE A 56 -0.81 -10.89 -15.58
N GLY A 57 -1.36 -10.51 -14.43
CA GLY A 57 -1.76 -9.14 -14.13
C GLY A 57 -0.61 -8.14 -14.26
N GLN A 58 0.61 -8.54 -13.86
CA GLN A 58 1.82 -7.72 -14.05
C GLN A 58 2.17 -7.48 -15.53
N ILE A 59 2.04 -8.50 -16.38
CA ILE A 59 2.32 -8.35 -17.82
C ILE A 59 1.27 -7.46 -18.49
N VAL A 60 -0.01 -7.63 -18.16
CA VAL A 60 -1.09 -6.78 -18.67
C VAL A 60 -0.89 -5.34 -18.21
N ASN A 61 -0.64 -5.13 -16.91
CA ASN A 61 -0.37 -3.80 -16.36
C ASN A 61 0.80 -3.13 -17.06
N ARG A 62 1.92 -3.85 -17.23
CA ARG A 62 3.10 -3.31 -17.92
C ARG A 62 2.79 -2.93 -19.36
N LEU A 63 2.03 -3.75 -20.08
CA LEU A 63 1.64 -3.46 -21.46
C LEU A 63 0.77 -2.20 -21.54
N LEU A 64 -0.21 -2.06 -20.65
CA LEU A 64 -1.10 -0.89 -20.59
C LEU A 64 -0.32 0.39 -20.24
N VAL A 65 0.48 0.36 -19.18
CA VAL A 65 1.30 1.51 -18.76
C VAL A 65 2.32 1.90 -19.84
N SER A 66 2.86 0.94 -20.59
CA SER A 66 3.79 1.23 -21.71
C SER A 66 3.11 1.91 -22.91
N ASN A 67 1.78 1.91 -22.97
CA ASN A 67 0.97 2.59 -23.98
C ASN A 67 0.25 3.82 -23.39
N ASP A 68 0.78 4.39 -22.30
CA ASP A 68 0.22 5.56 -21.61
C ASP A 68 -1.23 5.36 -21.13
N VAL A 69 -1.62 4.11 -20.84
CA VAL A 69 -2.93 3.79 -20.26
C VAL A 69 -2.81 3.75 -18.74
N ASN A 70 -3.58 4.61 -18.07
CA ASN A 70 -3.66 4.62 -16.61
C ASN A 70 -4.40 3.39 -16.09
N THR A 71 -3.81 2.73 -15.10
CA THR A 71 -4.36 1.51 -14.49
C THR A 71 -4.56 1.68 -12.99
N VAL A 72 -5.55 0.97 -12.45
CA VAL A 72 -5.78 0.80 -11.02
C VAL A 72 -5.71 -0.70 -10.71
N VAL A 73 -4.80 -1.09 -9.81
CA VAL A 73 -4.58 -2.51 -9.49
C VAL A 73 -5.14 -2.87 -8.11
N LEU A 74 -5.84 -4.00 -8.03
CA LEU A 74 -6.37 -4.58 -6.80
C LEU A 74 -5.69 -5.93 -6.54
N ASP A 75 -5.18 -6.16 -5.34
CA ASP A 75 -4.66 -7.48 -4.96
C ASP A 75 -4.86 -7.77 -3.46
N HIS A 76 -4.90 -9.05 -3.12
CA HIS A 76 -5.09 -9.55 -1.75
C HIS A 76 -3.76 -9.70 -0.99
N GLN A 77 -2.62 -9.41 -1.61
CA GLN A 77 -1.29 -9.45 -1.00
C GLN A 77 -0.73 -8.04 -0.79
N ALA A 78 -0.73 -7.57 0.45
CA ALA A 78 -0.26 -6.23 0.81
C ALA A 78 1.17 -5.96 0.32
N ASN A 79 2.07 -6.94 0.46
CA ASN A 79 3.46 -6.82 0.02
C ASN A 79 3.59 -6.49 -1.47
N GLN A 80 2.72 -7.03 -2.33
CA GLN A 80 2.76 -6.73 -3.77
C GLN A 80 2.17 -5.36 -4.09
N VAL A 81 1.15 -4.95 -3.36
CA VAL A 81 0.56 -3.60 -3.46
C VAL A 81 1.59 -2.55 -3.07
N ASP A 82 2.30 -2.73 -1.96
CA ASP A 82 3.31 -1.77 -1.50
C ASP A 82 4.47 -1.63 -2.48
N LEU A 83 4.88 -2.73 -3.10
CA LEU A 83 5.88 -2.71 -4.18
C LEU A 83 5.41 -1.85 -5.36
N LEU A 84 4.16 -2.02 -5.80
CA LEU A 84 3.60 -1.20 -6.88
C LEU A 84 3.49 0.28 -6.52
N ARG A 85 3.07 0.59 -5.29
CA ARG A 85 3.00 1.98 -4.81
C ARG A 85 4.37 2.64 -4.83
N SER A 86 5.42 1.90 -4.47
CA SER A 86 6.80 2.42 -4.50
C SER A 86 7.28 2.84 -5.90
N ILE A 87 6.63 2.33 -6.95
CA ILE A 87 6.90 2.68 -8.35
C ILE A 87 5.77 3.51 -8.98
N ASN A 88 5.02 4.25 -8.15
CA ASN A 88 3.95 5.17 -8.55
C ASN A 88 2.77 4.53 -9.31
N ILE A 89 2.54 3.22 -9.17
CA ILE A 89 1.35 2.57 -9.73
C ILE A 89 0.23 2.61 -8.69
N LYS A 90 -0.93 3.18 -9.07
CA LYS A 90 -2.14 3.23 -8.23
C LYS A 90 -2.60 1.81 -7.93
N SER A 91 -2.45 1.41 -6.68
CA SER A 91 -2.71 0.04 -6.25
C SER A 91 -3.32 -0.01 -4.86
N TYR A 92 -4.26 -0.94 -4.66
CA TYR A 92 -5.05 -1.07 -3.45
C TYR A 92 -5.08 -2.51 -2.98
N PHE A 93 -4.95 -2.67 -1.66
CA PHE A 93 -5.10 -3.95 -0.99
C PHE A 93 -6.58 -4.23 -0.76
N GLY A 94 -7.04 -5.40 -1.19
CA GLY A 94 -8.39 -5.87 -0.89
C GLY A 94 -8.88 -6.96 -1.82
N ASP A 95 -10.04 -7.51 -1.47
CA ASP A 95 -10.72 -8.54 -2.25
C ASP A 95 -11.51 -7.90 -3.40
N ALA A 96 -11.18 -8.25 -4.64
CA ALA A 96 -11.85 -7.73 -5.83
C ALA A 96 -13.31 -8.20 -5.99
N THR A 97 -13.80 -9.15 -5.18
CA THR A 97 -15.21 -9.54 -5.14
C THR A 97 -16.08 -8.58 -4.32
N ARG A 98 -15.45 -7.69 -3.55
CA ARG A 98 -16.12 -6.69 -2.73
C ARG A 98 -16.56 -5.49 -3.56
N HIS A 99 -17.87 -5.31 -3.67
CA HIS A 99 -18.48 -4.22 -4.43
C HIS A 99 -17.98 -2.83 -3.98
N ASP A 100 -17.88 -2.60 -2.67
CA ASP A 100 -17.40 -1.33 -2.12
C ASP A 100 -15.96 -1.00 -2.52
N LEU A 101 -15.10 -2.02 -2.64
CA LEU A 101 -13.73 -1.85 -3.13
C LEU A 101 -13.71 -1.50 -4.62
N LEU A 102 -14.56 -2.14 -5.43
CA LEU A 102 -14.66 -1.84 -6.86
C LEU A 102 -15.19 -0.43 -7.13
N HIS A 103 -16.20 0.03 -6.37
CA HIS A 103 -16.67 1.42 -6.44
C HIS A 103 -15.57 2.42 -6.07
N THR A 104 -14.81 2.14 -5.00
CA THR A 104 -13.67 2.97 -4.60
C THR A 104 -12.55 2.98 -5.66
N ALA A 105 -12.38 1.87 -6.38
CA ALA A 105 -11.46 1.77 -7.51
C ALA A 105 -11.94 2.49 -8.78
N GLY A 106 -13.15 3.05 -8.78
CA GLY A 106 -13.71 3.80 -9.90
C GLY A 106 -14.36 2.94 -10.97
N ILE A 107 -14.91 1.76 -10.62
CA ILE A 107 -15.48 0.82 -11.61
C ILE A 107 -16.60 1.41 -12.47
N GLU A 108 -17.32 2.41 -11.97
CA GLU A 108 -18.39 3.09 -12.71
C GLU A 108 -17.88 3.86 -13.93
N GLU A 109 -16.63 4.28 -13.89
CA GLU A 109 -16.00 5.12 -14.92
C GLU A 109 -14.85 4.41 -15.64
N ALA A 110 -14.56 3.17 -15.23
CA ALA A 110 -13.54 2.34 -15.83
C ALA A 110 -13.95 1.90 -17.25
N ALA A 111 -13.04 2.04 -18.22
CA ALA A 111 -13.29 1.58 -19.58
C ALA A 111 -13.18 0.05 -19.69
N MET A 112 -12.47 -0.60 -18.77
CA MET A 112 -12.22 -2.03 -18.77
C MET A 112 -11.92 -2.55 -17.36
N LEU A 113 -12.38 -3.77 -17.07
CA LEU A 113 -11.96 -4.58 -15.93
C LEU A 113 -11.22 -5.82 -16.43
N VAL A 114 -10.00 -6.04 -15.96
CA VAL A 114 -9.19 -7.23 -16.21
C VAL A 114 -9.22 -8.11 -14.97
N VAL A 115 -9.74 -9.33 -15.11
CA VAL A 115 -9.75 -10.33 -14.04
C VAL A 115 -8.54 -11.27 -14.22
N ALA A 116 -7.59 -11.21 -13.29
CA ALA A 116 -6.29 -11.88 -13.31
C ALA A 116 -5.97 -12.57 -11.96
N ILE A 117 -7.01 -13.10 -11.32
CA ILE A 117 -7.00 -13.73 -9.98
C ILE A 117 -6.56 -15.19 -10.08
#